data_AF-A0A7Z9GZ05-F1
#
_entry.id   AF-A0A7Z9GZ05-F1
#
_cell.length_a   1.000
_cell.length_b   1.000
_cell.length_c   1.000
_cell.angle_alpha   90.00
_cell.angle_beta   90.00
_cell.angle_gamma   90.00
#
_symmetry.space_group_name_H-M   'P 1'
#
loop_
_entity.id
_entity.type
_entity.pdbx_description
1 polymer ?
#
loop_
_entity_poly.entity_id
_entity_poly.type
_entity_poly.pdbx_seq_one_letter_code
_entity_poly.pdbx_strand_id
1 'polypeptide(L)'
;MINKFGLLRLFDDNHDGHADRVVMLASGWGHTADYHDWAIGLPRDKEGNYYIATACQQDSRSAAAAYLRGKVIKLVPRSPTVENPQHFRLEKLTGGHRFPTGIARNRQGQLFVTDNQGNYNPFNELNHVVAGLRFGFLNKFERREGFAPPLTAPAIDIPHPWTRSVNGICFLETPAKLLAQGSGSRFGPFEGHLVGCEYDTRRLVRMSLQQVGKTIQGAVYPFSLDLVGEQETFTGPLSCAVSPRGELYVGCIRDSGWGGGNNIGSLVQVRYNAKQLPAGIAEVRATGAGFEILFTRPIDRKRAADLENYALISYTRVSTPAYGGTDQQRRVEKPVEIVVADDGMSVKLLLRQLREGFVYEFRLKNLAMSKQLFHPAEAYYTLRTIPDGAKSASE
;
A
#
# COMPACT_ATOMS: atom_id res chain seq x y z
N MET A 1 -15.12 14.43 7.44
CA MET A 1 -15.45 13.00 7.40
C MET A 1 -15.89 12.62 6.00
N ILE A 2 -15.43 11.48 5.47
CA ILE A 2 -15.93 10.92 4.21
C ILE A 2 -16.82 9.72 4.53
N ASN A 3 -17.90 9.55 3.78
CA ASN A 3 -18.74 8.35 3.81
C ASN A 3 -19.21 8.00 2.39
N LYS A 4 -20.05 6.97 2.24
CA LYS A 4 -20.52 6.49 0.92
C LYS A 4 -21.18 7.57 0.06
N PHE A 5 -21.84 8.57 0.65
CA PHE A 5 -22.66 9.54 -0.08
C PHE A 5 -22.10 10.96 -0.11
N GLY A 6 -21.17 11.31 0.77
CA GLY A 6 -20.67 12.68 0.83
C GLY A 6 -19.42 12.92 1.70
N LEU A 7 -18.77 14.04 1.40
CA LEU A 7 -17.76 14.67 2.24
C LEU A 7 -18.49 15.62 3.18
N LEU A 8 -18.46 15.30 4.47
CA LEU A 8 -19.13 16.06 5.51
C LEU A 8 -18.10 16.83 6.35
N ARG A 9 -18.42 18.08 6.67
CA ARG A 9 -17.75 18.84 7.73
C ARG A 9 -18.65 18.86 8.95
N LEU A 10 -18.05 18.48 10.07
CA LEU A 10 -18.65 18.53 11.39
C LEU A 10 -18.13 19.80 12.06
N PHE A 11 -19.02 20.52 12.74
CA PHE A 11 -18.70 21.70 13.53
C PHE A 11 -19.12 21.42 14.97
N ASP A 12 -18.20 21.68 15.88
CA ASP A 12 -18.41 21.77 17.32
C ASP A 12 -18.35 23.27 17.63
N ASP A 13 -19.52 23.90 17.57
CA ASP A 13 -19.69 25.35 17.64
C ASP A 13 -19.60 25.82 19.11
N ASN A 14 -19.86 24.93 20.08
CA ASN A 14 -19.81 25.23 21.52
C ASN A 14 -18.55 24.69 22.24
N HIS A 15 -17.68 23.95 21.55
CA HIS A 15 -16.45 23.33 22.05
C HIS A 15 -16.64 22.27 23.15
N ASP A 16 -17.78 21.57 23.17
CA ASP A 16 -18.07 20.50 24.13
C ASP A 16 -17.55 19.12 23.70
N GLY A 17 -16.96 19.02 22.51
CA GLY A 17 -16.45 17.78 21.93
C GLY A 17 -17.49 16.99 21.11
N HIS A 18 -18.71 17.48 20.98
CA HIS A 18 -19.77 16.94 20.14
C HIS A 18 -20.02 17.81 18.92
N ALA A 19 -20.56 17.21 17.85
CA ALA A 19 -20.87 17.95 16.63
C ALA A 19 -22.27 18.57 16.72
N ASP A 20 -22.36 19.89 16.76
CA ASP A 20 -23.61 20.65 16.74
C ASP A 20 -24.20 20.74 15.33
N ARG A 21 -23.35 20.79 14.31
CA ARG A 21 -23.76 21.06 12.94
C ARG A 21 -22.97 20.26 11.92
N VAL A 22 -23.67 19.75 10.91
CA VAL A 22 -23.10 18.96 9.82
C VAL A 22 -23.40 19.61 8.47
N VAL A 23 -22.36 19.87 7.68
CA VAL A 23 -22.49 20.45 6.34
C VAL A 23 -21.93 19.48 5.30
N MET A 24 -22.71 19.21 4.25
CA MET A 24 -22.24 18.46 3.09
C MET A 24 -21.42 19.38 2.18
N LEU A 25 -20.12 19.09 2.05
CA LEU A 25 -19.20 19.87 1.25
C LEU A 25 -19.08 19.35 -0.20
N ALA A 26 -19.19 18.04 -0.39
CA ALA A 26 -19.13 17.39 -1.68
C ALA A 26 -20.01 16.14 -1.69
N SER A 27 -20.67 15.86 -2.81
CA SER A 27 -21.35 14.58 -3.09
C SER A 27 -21.41 14.35 -4.60
N GLY A 28 -22.19 13.35 -5.03
CA GLY A 28 -22.48 13.14 -6.45
C GLY A 28 -21.50 12.22 -7.18
N TRP A 29 -20.88 11.26 -6.48
CA TRP A 29 -20.08 10.18 -7.08
C TRP A 29 -20.80 8.83 -7.11
N GLY A 30 -22.14 8.83 -7.08
CA GLY A 30 -22.96 7.62 -7.16
C GLY A 30 -22.82 6.67 -5.97
N HIS A 31 -23.95 6.22 -5.41
CA HIS A 31 -23.96 5.18 -4.40
C HIS A 31 -25.33 4.49 -4.34
N THR A 32 -25.37 3.39 -3.62
CA THR A 32 -26.56 2.63 -3.23
C THR A 32 -26.53 2.36 -1.73
N ALA A 33 -27.52 1.63 -1.22
CA ALA A 33 -27.51 1.11 0.14
C ALA A 33 -26.49 -0.02 0.37
N ASP A 34 -25.87 -0.57 -0.70
CA ASP A 34 -24.88 -1.65 -0.63
C ASP A 34 -23.81 -1.34 0.43
N TYR A 35 -23.48 -2.36 1.21
CA TYR A 35 -22.46 -2.28 2.25
C TYR A 35 -21.09 -1.90 1.66
N HIS A 36 -20.74 -2.41 0.48
CA HIS A 36 -19.45 -2.21 -0.17
C HIS A 36 -19.33 -0.89 -0.94
N ASP A 37 -20.34 -0.02 -0.90
CA ASP A 37 -20.35 1.25 -1.64
C ASP A 37 -19.50 2.36 -1.01
N TRP A 38 -18.46 2.00 -0.26
CA TRP A 38 -17.59 2.92 0.44
C TRP A 38 -16.95 3.97 -0.48
N ALA A 39 -16.73 5.14 0.10
CA ALA A 39 -15.77 6.12 -0.36
C ALA A 39 -14.70 6.28 0.72
N ILE A 40 -13.44 6.18 0.32
CA ILE A 40 -12.28 6.24 1.21
C ILE A 40 -11.47 7.51 0.94
N GLY A 41 -10.76 8.01 1.96
CA GLY A 41 -10.07 9.30 1.93
C GLY A 41 -9.50 9.66 3.31
N LEU A 42 -8.95 10.85 3.53
CA LEU A 42 -8.98 12.06 2.68
C LEU A 42 -7.61 12.75 2.69
N PRO A 43 -6.59 12.22 1.97
CA PRO A 43 -5.36 12.96 1.77
C PRO A 43 -5.66 14.34 1.19
N ARG A 44 -4.89 15.33 1.65
CA ARG A 44 -5.04 16.73 1.24
C ARG A 44 -3.73 17.24 0.68
N ASP A 45 -3.78 18.04 -0.38
CA ASP A 45 -2.62 18.79 -0.87
C ASP A 45 -2.59 20.23 -0.36
N LYS A 46 -1.56 20.98 -0.77
CA LYS A 46 -1.33 22.36 -0.32
C LYS A 46 -2.33 23.33 -0.90
N GLU A 47 -2.87 23.02 -2.08
CA GLU A 47 -3.91 23.77 -2.77
C GLU A 47 -5.30 23.54 -2.15
N GLY A 48 -5.40 22.63 -1.19
CA GLY A 48 -6.62 22.34 -0.46
C GLY A 48 -7.51 21.30 -1.12
N ASN A 49 -7.05 20.63 -2.17
CA ASN A 49 -7.78 19.53 -2.79
C ASN A 49 -7.80 18.33 -1.85
N TYR A 50 -8.91 17.60 -1.86
CA TYR A 50 -9.01 16.28 -1.24
C TYR A 50 -8.99 15.19 -2.31
N TYR A 51 -8.55 14.00 -1.91
CA TYR A 51 -8.55 12.82 -2.78
C TYR A 51 -9.39 11.72 -2.14
N ILE A 52 -10.28 11.13 -2.93
CA ILE A 52 -11.09 9.98 -2.52
C ILE A 52 -10.99 8.85 -3.53
N ALA A 53 -11.17 7.62 -3.09
CA ALA A 53 -11.42 6.48 -3.97
C ALA A 53 -12.79 5.87 -3.67
N THR A 54 -13.46 5.39 -4.71
CA THR A 54 -14.75 4.71 -4.62
C THR A 54 -14.61 3.26 -5.05
N ALA A 55 -15.28 2.37 -4.33
CA ALA A 55 -15.37 0.97 -4.74
C ALA A 55 -16.10 0.78 -6.07
N CYS A 56 -15.87 -0.37 -6.68
CA CYS A 56 -16.41 -0.73 -7.98
C CYS A 56 -17.93 -0.94 -7.97
N GLN A 57 -18.44 -1.32 -9.12
CA GLN A 57 -19.83 -1.59 -9.40
C GLN A 57 -19.94 -2.97 -10.06
N GLN A 58 -20.63 -3.91 -9.41
CA GLN A 58 -20.80 -5.30 -9.89
C GLN A 58 -22.27 -5.72 -10.08
N ASP A 59 -23.19 -4.98 -9.48
CA ASP A 59 -24.64 -5.23 -9.45
C ASP A 59 -25.36 -4.65 -10.69
N SER A 60 -26.71 -4.63 -10.69
CA SER A 60 -27.50 -3.97 -11.75
C SER A 60 -28.08 -2.62 -11.28
N ARG A 61 -27.29 -1.78 -10.59
CA ARG A 61 -27.77 -0.46 -10.12
C ARG A 61 -28.05 0.49 -11.29
N SER A 62 -28.73 1.62 -11.01
CA SER A 62 -28.97 2.67 -12.02
C SER A 62 -27.68 3.36 -12.48
N ALA A 63 -27.69 3.99 -13.65
CA ALA A 63 -26.54 4.75 -14.15
C ALA A 63 -26.10 5.88 -13.21
N ALA A 64 -27.06 6.56 -12.56
CA ALA A 64 -26.77 7.59 -11.56
C ALA A 64 -26.07 7.02 -10.32
N ALA A 65 -26.49 5.84 -9.84
CA ALA A 65 -25.86 5.17 -8.72
C ALA A 65 -24.48 4.55 -9.07
N ALA A 66 -24.25 4.24 -10.35
CA ALA A 66 -22.98 3.75 -10.86
C ALA A 66 -21.99 4.87 -11.23
N TYR A 67 -22.44 6.13 -11.25
CA TYR A 67 -21.60 7.26 -11.63
C TYR A 67 -20.33 7.28 -10.79
N LEU A 68 -19.16 7.44 -11.42
CA LEU A 68 -17.84 7.48 -10.77
C LEU A 68 -17.50 6.31 -9.79
N ARG A 69 -18.13 5.14 -9.90
CA ARG A 69 -17.70 3.94 -9.15
C ARG A 69 -16.41 3.33 -9.71
N GLY A 70 -15.56 2.79 -8.83
CA GLY A 70 -14.26 2.22 -9.18
C GLY A 70 -13.31 3.29 -9.73
N LYS A 71 -13.25 4.46 -9.08
CA LYS A 71 -12.48 5.63 -9.50
C LYS A 71 -11.70 6.23 -8.33
N VAL A 72 -10.59 6.90 -8.63
CA VAL A 72 -10.01 7.91 -7.74
C VAL A 72 -10.44 9.28 -8.25
N ILE A 73 -10.93 10.12 -7.33
CA ILE A 73 -11.54 11.41 -7.62
C ILE A 73 -10.81 12.48 -6.80
N LYS A 74 -10.39 13.54 -7.48
CA LYS A 74 -9.89 14.77 -6.87
C LYS A 74 -11.07 15.72 -6.64
N LEU A 75 -11.18 16.21 -5.42
CA LEU A 75 -12.14 17.21 -4.99
C LEU A 75 -11.43 18.55 -4.97
N VAL A 76 -11.73 19.39 -5.97
CA VAL A 76 -11.09 20.70 -6.16
C VAL A 76 -11.92 21.79 -5.50
N PRO A 77 -11.37 22.59 -4.56
CA PRO A 77 -12.11 23.68 -3.92
C PRO A 77 -12.73 24.62 -4.95
N ARG A 78 -13.96 25.06 -4.68
CA ARG A 78 -14.66 26.09 -5.46
C ARG A 78 -15.59 26.90 -4.56
N SER A 79 -16.00 28.07 -5.04
CA SER A 79 -17.08 28.82 -4.41
C SER A 79 -18.44 28.16 -4.71
N PRO A 80 -19.28 27.90 -3.69
CA PRO A 80 -20.65 27.44 -3.91
C PRO A 80 -21.49 28.55 -4.56
N THR A 81 -22.48 28.14 -5.35
CA THR A 81 -23.48 29.04 -5.98
C THR A 81 -24.89 28.60 -5.58
N VAL A 82 -25.90 29.43 -5.84
CA VAL A 82 -27.31 29.07 -5.57
C VAL A 82 -27.70 27.81 -6.36
N GLU A 83 -27.21 27.68 -7.59
CA GLU A 83 -27.47 26.54 -8.48
C GLU A 83 -26.65 25.29 -8.13
N ASN A 84 -25.53 25.47 -7.42
CA ASN A 84 -24.65 24.38 -7.04
C ASN A 84 -23.97 24.68 -5.69
N PRO A 85 -24.56 24.22 -4.58
CA PRO A 85 -24.08 24.52 -3.24
C PRO A 85 -22.82 23.72 -2.85
N GLN A 86 -22.27 22.90 -3.75
CA GLN A 86 -21.09 22.10 -3.45
C GLN A 86 -19.85 22.99 -3.33
N HIS A 87 -19.07 22.77 -2.28
CA HIS A 87 -17.81 23.46 -2.04
C HIS A 87 -16.65 22.89 -2.86
N PHE A 88 -16.88 21.76 -3.54
CA PHE A 88 -15.87 21.09 -4.36
C PHE A 88 -16.43 20.70 -5.72
N ARG A 89 -15.62 20.88 -6.77
CA ARG A 89 -15.83 20.25 -8.08
C ARG A 89 -15.11 18.91 -8.10
N LEU A 90 -15.74 17.90 -8.71
CA LEU A 90 -15.16 16.56 -8.83
C LEU A 90 -14.37 16.43 -10.13
N GLU A 91 -13.16 15.88 -10.03
CA GLU A 91 -12.30 15.54 -11.16
C GLU A 91 -11.91 14.06 -11.07
N LYS A 92 -12.28 13.27 -12.07
CA LYS A 92 -11.84 11.88 -12.17
C LYS A 92 -10.34 11.85 -12.50
N LEU A 93 -9.54 11.19 -11.66
CA LEU A 93 -8.12 10.95 -11.92
C LEU A 93 -7.92 9.61 -12.63
N THR A 94 -8.28 8.51 -11.98
CA THR A 94 -8.07 7.15 -12.51
C THR A 94 -9.34 6.32 -12.44
N GLY A 95 -9.34 5.18 -13.13
CA GLY A 95 -10.40 4.18 -12.98
C GLY A 95 -9.90 2.76 -13.00
N GLY A 96 -10.84 1.81 -12.97
CA GLY A 96 -10.51 0.38 -12.95
C GLY A 96 -10.10 -0.13 -11.57
N HIS A 97 -10.55 0.55 -10.51
CA HIS A 97 -10.36 0.07 -9.13
C HIS A 97 -11.52 -0.84 -8.71
N ARG A 98 -11.22 -1.91 -7.96
CA ARG A 98 -12.18 -2.90 -7.47
C ARG A 98 -12.73 -2.53 -6.09
N PHE A 99 -11.95 -2.74 -5.04
CA PHE A 99 -12.30 -2.42 -3.66
C PHE A 99 -11.12 -1.69 -3.00
N PRO A 100 -10.87 -0.44 -3.42
CA PRO A 100 -9.86 0.37 -2.78
C PRO A 100 -10.25 0.72 -1.35
N THR A 101 -9.35 0.43 -0.41
CA THR A 101 -9.64 0.60 1.03
C THR A 101 -8.62 1.48 1.77
N GLY A 102 -7.47 1.79 1.14
CA GLY A 102 -6.52 2.79 1.62
C GLY A 102 -6.11 3.77 0.53
N ILE A 103 -5.88 5.03 0.90
CA ILE A 103 -5.37 6.07 0.00
C ILE A 103 -4.44 7.01 0.78
N ALA A 104 -3.23 7.24 0.25
CA ALA A 104 -2.22 8.07 0.90
C ALA A 104 -1.40 8.87 -0.11
N ARG A 105 -0.93 10.03 0.32
CA ARG A 105 -0.06 10.92 -0.46
C ARG A 105 1.23 11.17 0.30
N ASN A 106 2.37 11.08 -0.37
CA ASN A 106 3.68 11.40 0.23
C ASN A 106 4.02 12.89 0.16
N ARG A 107 5.14 13.28 0.77
CA ARG A 107 5.62 14.68 0.74
C ARG A 107 5.96 15.18 -0.66
N GLN A 108 6.37 14.29 -1.58
CA GLN A 108 6.63 14.63 -2.99
C GLN A 108 5.33 14.86 -3.77
N GLY A 109 4.20 14.45 -3.19
CA GLY A 109 2.88 14.65 -3.74
C GLY A 109 2.36 13.53 -4.63
N GLN A 110 3.07 12.40 -4.69
CA GLN A 110 2.61 11.18 -5.33
C GLN A 110 1.49 10.56 -4.49
N LEU A 111 0.45 10.07 -5.17
CA LEU A 111 -0.76 9.53 -4.56
C LEU A 111 -0.84 8.04 -4.85
N PHE A 112 -1.11 7.25 -3.83
CA PHE A 112 -1.24 5.80 -3.92
C PHE A 112 -2.55 5.34 -3.33
N VAL A 113 -3.10 4.26 -3.88
CA VAL A 113 -4.32 3.62 -3.41
C VAL A 113 -4.07 2.12 -3.29
N THR A 114 -4.51 1.50 -2.21
CA THR A 114 -4.57 0.03 -2.15
C THR A 114 -5.82 -0.45 -2.86
N ASP A 115 -5.79 -1.65 -3.44
CA ASP A 115 -6.97 -2.27 -4.05
C ASP A 115 -7.01 -3.77 -3.78
N ASN A 116 -8.12 -4.27 -3.24
CA ASN A 116 -8.19 -5.64 -2.76
C ASN A 116 -8.43 -6.66 -3.89
N GLN A 117 -7.74 -7.79 -3.76
CA GLN A 117 -7.77 -8.95 -4.64
C GLN A 117 -9.19 -9.46 -4.89
N GLY A 118 -9.50 -9.80 -6.13
CA GLY A 118 -10.68 -10.56 -6.50
C GLY A 118 -10.85 -10.62 -8.02
N ASN A 119 -12.05 -10.31 -8.51
CA ASN A 119 -12.30 -10.24 -9.95
C ASN A 119 -11.40 -9.19 -10.59
N TYR A 120 -10.71 -9.53 -11.67
CA TYR A 120 -9.77 -8.69 -12.44
C TYR A 120 -8.51 -8.22 -11.68
N ASN A 121 -8.47 -8.31 -10.35
CA ASN A 121 -7.31 -7.97 -9.53
C ASN A 121 -6.73 -9.27 -8.93
N PRO A 122 -5.70 -9.88 -9.57
CA PRO A 122 -5.18 -11.18 -9.13
C PRO A 122 -4.33 -11.12 -7.85
N PHE A 123 -3.92 -9.91 -7.44
CA PHE A 123 -3.23 -9.60 -6.20
C PHE A 123 -4.03 -8.57 -5.39
N ASN A 124 -3.66 -8.39 -4.12
CA ASN A 124 -3.88 -7.09 -3.50
C ASN A 124 -2.90 -6.12 -4.17
N GLU A 125 -3.25 -4.86 -4.38
CA GLU A 125 -2.47 -3.96 -5.22
C GLU A 125 -2.12 -2.68 -4.49
N LEU A 126 -0.93 -2.14 -4.74
CA LEU A 126 -0.62 -0.73 -4.50
C LEU A 126 -0.52 0.00 -5.83
N ASN A 127 -1.52 0.83 -6.11
CA ASN A 127 -1.69 1.54 -7.38
C ASN A 127 -1.18 2.98 -7.29
N HIS A 128 -0.25 3.37 -8.15
CA HIS A 128 0.21 4.77 -8.27
C HIS A 128 -0.80 5.58 -9.09
N VAL A 129 -1.45 6.54 -8.45
CA VAL A 129 -2.54 7.32 -9.04
C VAL A 129 -1.97 8.46 -9.88
N VAL A 130 -2.05 8.33 -11.20
CA VAL A 130 -1.74 9.39 -12.17
C VAL A 130 -2.95 9.61 -13.06
N ALA A 131 -3.32 10.88 -13.29
CA ALA A 131 -4.50 11.22 -14.09
C ALA A 131 -4.48 10.55 -15.47
N GLY A 132 -5.61 9.98 -15.87
CA GLY A 132 -5.79 9.27 -17.13
C GLY A 132 -5.48 7.77 -17.08
N LEU A 133 -4.78 7.27 -16.05
CA LEU A 133 -4.49 5.84 -15.93
C LEU A 133 -5.74 5.03 -15.54
N ARG A 134 -5.70 3.75 -15.93
CA ARG A 134 -6.75 2.78 -15.62
C ARG A 134 -6.16 1.42 -15.23
N PHE A 135 -6.71 0.84 -14.16
CA PHE A 135 -6.31 -0.45 -13.60
C PHE A 135 -7.29 -1.57 -14.00
N GLY A 136 -7.12 -2.77 -13.45
CA GLY A 136 -7.70 -4.03 -13.94
C GLY A 136 -9.22 -4.11 -13.97
N PHE A 137 -9.92 -3.46 -13.04
CA PHE A 137 -11.33 -3.76 -12.83
C PHE A 137 -12.25 -3.27 -13.95
N LEU A 138 -13.21 -4.12 -14.35
CA LEU A 138 -14.31 -3.76 -15.25
C LEU A 138 -15.63 -3.72 -14.49
N ASN A 139 -16.19 -2.52 -14.31
CA ASN A 139 -17.53 -2.33 -13.77
C ASN A 139 -18.56 -3.02 -14.68
N LYS A 140 -19.71 -3.45 -14.15
CA LYS A 140 -20.74 -4.10 -14.96
C LYS A 140 -21.18 -3.24 -16.15
N PHE A 141 -21.37 -1.93 -15.95
CA PHE A 141 -21.70 -0.99 -17.03
C PHE A 141 -20.65 -0.89 -18.14
N GLU A 142 -19.41 -1.27 -17.84
CA GLU A 142 -18.30 -1.25 -18.80
C GLU A 142 -18.16 -2.59 -19.54
N ARG A 143 -18.80 -3.68 -19.06
CA ARG A 143 -18.75 -5.02 -19.67
C ARG A 143 -19.65 -5.08 -20.89
N ARG A 144 -19.12 -4.62 -22.01
CA ARG A 144 -19.75 -4.67 -23.33
C ARG A 144 -18.72 -5.13 -24.36
N GLU A 145 -19.21 -5.69 -25.45
CA GLU A 145 -18.36 -6.13 -26.55
C GLU A 145 -17.46 -5.00 -27.06
N GLY A 146 -16.19 -5.34 -27.36
CA GLY A 146 -15.19 -4.39 -27.84
C GLY A 146 -14.62 -3.45 -26.77
N PHE A 147 -15.10 -3.45 -25.53
CA PHE A 147 -14.53 -2.64 -24.46
C PHE A 147 -13.31 -3.33 -23.83
N ALA A 148 -12.13 -3.05 -24.37
CA ALA A 148 -10.84 -3.53 -23.87
C ALA A 148 -9.93 -2.33 -23.53
N PRO A 149 -10.14 -1.66 -22.38
CA PRO A 149 -9.38 -0.46 -22.07
C PRO A 149 -7.94 -0.81 -21.69
N PRO A 150 -6.98 0.12 -21.86
CA PRO A 150 -5.59 -0.11 -21.45
C PRO A 150 -5.48 -0.48 -19.96
N LEU A 151 -4.64 -1.47 -19.66
CA LEU A 151 -4.33 -1.91 -18.31
C LEU A 151 -3.02 -1.27 -17.85
N THR A 152 -3.10 -0.53 -16.75
CA THR A 152 -1.95 -0.06 -15.98
C THR A 152 -1.65 -1.09 -14.90
N ALA A 153 -0.41 -1.59 -14.85
CA ALA A 153 0.02 -2.49 -13.77
C ALA A 153 0.20 -1.72 -12.44
N PRO A 154 -0.09 -2.34 -11.28
CA PRO A 154 0.19 -1.73 -9.99
C PRO A 154 1.70 -1.57 -9.77
N ALA A 155 2.06 -0.63 -8.89
CA ALA A 155 3.45 -0.46 -8.45
C ALA A 155 3.92 -1.67 -7.62
N ILE A 156 3.03 -2.21 -6.78
CA ILE A 156 3.31 -3.43 -6.00
C ILE A 156 2.13 -4.39 -6.13
N ASP A 157 2.41 -5.61 -6.59
CA ASP A 157 1.57 -6.78 -6.44
C ASP A 157 1.79 -7.34 -5.02
N ILE A 158 0.81 -7.12 -4.14
CA ILE A 158 0.83 -7.60 -2.76
C ILE A 158 0.26 -9.04 -2.73
N PRO A 159 1.04 -10.04 -2.30
CA PRO A 159 0.62 -11.43 -2.39
C PRO A 159 -0.65 -11.75 -1.59
N HIS A 160 -1.52 -12.55 -2.21
CA HIS A 160 -2.68 -13.19 -1.60
C HIS A 160 -2.54 -14.71 -1.73
N PRO A 161 -2.74 -15.53 -0.69
CA PRO A 161 -3.40 -15.21 0.59
C PRO A 161 -2.44 -14.80 1.73
N TRP A 162 -1.17 -14.48 1.45
CA TRP A 162 -0.23 -13.99 2.48
C TRP A 162 -0.77 -12.75 3.21
N THR A 163 -1.31 -11.81 2.43
CA THR A 163 -2.33 -10.86 2.88
C THR A 163 -3.70 -11.27 2.33
N ARG A 164 -4.76 -10.91 3.04
CA ARG A 164 -6.14 -11.08 2.56
C ARG A 164 -6.73 -9.74 2.15
N SER A 165 -6.55 -8.71 2.98
CA SER A 165 -7.07 -7.38 2.72
C SER A 165 -6.16 -6.29 3.24
N VAL A 166 -5.53 -5.54 2.33
CA VAL A 166 -4.67 -4.40 2.70
C VAL A 166 -5.46 -3.10 2.57
N ASN A 167 -5.83 -2.56 3.73
CA ASN A 167 -6.74 -1.45 3.89
C ASN A 167 -5.98 -0.12 3.95
N GLY A 168 -6.27 0.71 4.96
CA GLY A 168 -5.65 2.01 5.14
C GLY A 168 -4.14 1.96 5.05
N ILE A 169 -3.58 2.94 4.33
CA ILE A 169 -2.14 3.12 4.18
C ILE A 169 -1.74 4.51 4.66
N CYS A 170 -0.51 4.63 5.14
CA CYS A 170 0.12 5.92 5.35
C CYS A 170 1.62 5.84 5.08
N PHE A 171 2.21 6.98 4.71
CA PHE A 171 3.65 7.11 4.56
C PHE A 171 4.30 7.31 5.93
N LEU A 172 5.40 6.58 6.18
CA LEU A 172 6.28 6.74 7.33
C LEU A 172 7.20 7.94 7.10
N GLU A 173 6.62 9.13 7.18
CA GLU A 173 7.32 10.38 6.95
C GLU A 173 7.34 11.23 8.21
N THR A 174 8.54 11.62 8.62
CA THR A 174 8.72 12.60 9.69
C THR A 174 8.04 13.91 9.28
N PRO A 175 7.10 14.42 10.08
CA PRO A 175 6.40 15.67 9.77
C PRO A 175 7.36 16.82 9.47
N ALA A 176 7.08 17.58 8.41
CA ALA A 176 7.94 18.67 7.93
C ALA A 176 8.28 19.71 9.03
N LYS A 177 7.34 19.97 9.95
CA LYS A 177 7.56 20.85 11.10
C LYS A 177 8.65 20.33 12.04
N LEU A 178 8.71 19.03 12.28
CA LEU A 178 9.75 18.42 13.12
C LEU A 178 11.11 18.47 12.44
N LEU A 179 11.16 18.20 11.13
CA LEU A 179 12.39 18.32 10.34
C LEU A 179 12.92 19.76 10.37
N ALA A 180 12.05 20.76 10.20
CA ALA A 180 12.42 22.18 10.29
C ALA A 180 12.92 22.59 11.68
N GLN A 181 12.55 21.87 12.73
CA GLN A 181 13.04 22.04 14.10
C GLN A 181 14.33 21.26 14.38
N GLY A 182 14.97 20.69 13.35
CA GLY A 182 16.21 19.92 13.48
C GLY A 182 16.02 18.49 14.01
N SER A 183 14.78 17.98 14.07
CA SER A 183 14.59 16.56 14.35
C SER A 183 15.15 15.71 13.21
N GLY A 184 15.93 14.68 13.54
CA GLY A 184 16.25 13.62 12.59
C GLY A 184 15.01 12.80 12.20
N SER A 185 15.19 11.85 11.28
CA SER A 185 14.13 10.92 10.91
C SER A 185 13.59 10.16 12.14
N ARG A 186 12.26 10.13 12.25
CA ARG A 186 11.53 9.35 13.27
C ARG A 186 11.46 7.88 12.91
N PHE A 187 11.51 7.55 11.61
CA PHE A 187 11.33 6.20 11.11
C PHE A 187 12.64 5.51 10.69
N GLY A 188 13.80 6.16 10.84
CA GLY A 188 15.12 5.57 10.61
C GLY A 188 15.23 4.94 9.22
N PRO A 189 15.59 3.64 9.09
CA PRO A 189 15.71 2.97 7.79
C PRO A 189 14.38 2.82 7.04
N PHE A 190 13.25 3.18 7.65
CA PHE A 190 11.93 3.11 7.03
C PHE A 190 11.34 4.48 6.68
N GLU A 191 12.11 5.56 6.80
CA GLU A 191 11.67 6.88 6.39
C GLU A 191 11.29 6.91 4.89
N GLY A 192 10.07 7.37 4.59
CA GLY A 192 9.54 7.42 3.22
C GLY A 192 8.90 6.11 2.72
N HIS A 193 8.98 5.02 3.50
CA HIS A 193 8.21 3.80 3.23
C HIS A 193 6.71 4.00 3.51
N LEU A 194 5.87 3.03 3.15
CA LEU A 194 4.47 2.98 3.53
C LEU A 194 4.23 1.88 4.55
N VAL A 195 3.21 2.06 5.39
CA VAL A 195 2.58 0.98 6.15
C VAL A 195 1.17 0.78 5.61
N GLY A 196 0.74 -0.48 5.53
CA GLY A 196 -0.62 -0.90 5.21
C GLY A 196 -1.23 -1.73 6.32
N CYS A 197 -2.52 -1.50 6.56
CA CYS A 197 -3.32 -2.21 7.54
C CYS A 197 -3.87 -3.50 6.94
N GLU A 198 -3.31 -4.65 7.32
CA GLU A 198 -3.82 -5.95 6.91
C GLU A 198 -4.85 -6.44 7.94
N TYR A 199 -6.12 -6.47 7.54
CA TYR A 199 -7.24 -6.68 8.47
C TYR A 199 -7.38 -8.12 8.94
N ASP A 200 -7.41 -9.09 8.01
CA ASP A 200 -7.84 -10.46 8.33
C ASP A 200 -6.79 -11.23 9.13
N THR A 201 -5.53 -11.11 8.75
CA THR A 201 -4.37 -11.68 9.45
C THR A 201 -3.84 -10.75 10.56
N ARG A 202 -4.55 -9.64 10.82
CA ARG A 202 -4.39 -8.76 11.99
C ARG A 202 -2.97 -8.23 12.17
N ARG A 203 -2.35 -7.80 11.07
CA ARG A 203 -0.97 -7.30 11.08
C ARG A 203 -0.81 -6.00 10.29
N LEU A 204 0.32 -5.35 10.49
CA LEU A 204 0.80 -4.31 9.60
C LEU A 204 1.79 -4.90 8.62
N VAL A 205 1.67 -4.49 7.36
CA VAL A 205 2.69 -4.70 6.33
C VAL A 205 3.38 -3.39 6.02
N ARG A 206 4.65 -3.44 5.62
CA ARG A 206 5.43 -2.28 5.17
C ARG A 206 5.70 -2.42 3.69
N MET A 207 5.77 -1.31 2.98
CA MET A 207 6.11 -1.27 1.55
C MET A 207 7.22 -0.25 1.29
N SER A 208 8.18 -0.59 0.44
CA SER A 208 9.19 0.33 -0.07
C SER A 208 8.98 0.56 -1.57
N LEU A 209 9.29 1.76 -2.05
CA LEU A 209 9.11 2.15 -3.45
C LEU A 209 10.46 2.44 -4.10
N GLN A 210 10.64 1.96 -5.32
CA GLN A 210 11.79 2.21 -6.17
C GLN A 210 11.33 2.82 -7.50
N GLN A 211 11.82 4.01 -7.80
CA GLN A 211 11.68 4.63 -9.12
C GLN A 211 12.72 4.03 -10.08
N VAL A 212 12.26 3.52 -11.22
CA VAL A 212 13.08 2.97 -12.32
C VAL A 212 12.61 3.60 -13.62
N GLY A 213 13.36 4.57 -14.14
CA GLY A 213 12.92 5.39 -15.27
C GLY A 213 11.58 6.06 -14.95
N LYS A 214 10.53 5.77 -15.72
CA LYS A 214 9.15 6.26 -15.50
C LYS A 214 8.31 5.34 -14.61
N THR A 215 8.79 4.16 -14.29
CA THR A 215 8.06 3.13 -13.54
C THR A 215 8.33 3.26 -12.04
N ILE A 216 7.27 3.22 -11.23
CA ILE A 216 7.39 2.99 -9.79
C ILE A 216 7.10 1.51 -9.56
N GLN A 217 8.00 0.83 -8.89
CA GLN A 217 7.84 -0.54 -8.44
C GLN A 217 8.33 -0.68 -7.00
N GLY A 218 8.33 -1.87 -6.40
CA GLY A 218 8.78 -1.98 -5.02
C GLY A 218 8.50 -3.32 -4.38
N ALA A 219 8.66 -3.36 -3.07
CA ALA A 219 8.47 -4.57 -2.27
C ALA A 219 7.58 -4.35 -1.06
N VAL A 220 6.93 -5.44 -0.63
CA VAL A 220 6.14 -5.52 0.60
C VAL A 220 6.79 -6.50 1.58
N TYR A 221 6.70 -6.19 2.87
CA TYR A 221 7.32 -6.90 3.98
C TYR A 221 6.34 -6.99 5.15
N PRO A 222 6.47 -7.99 6.05
CA PRO A 222 5.95 -7.86 7.40
C PRO A 222 6.46 -6.58 8.07
N PHE A 223 5.63 -5.94 8.91
CA PHE A 223 6.05 -4.80 9.73
C PHE A 223 5.87 -5.05 11.23
N SER A 224 4.70 -5.57 11.60
CA SER A 224 4.46 -6.02 12.97
C SER A 224 4.78 -7.50 13.12
N LEU A 225 5.12 -7.90 14.34
CA LEU A 225 5.08 -9.30 14.73
C LEU A 225 3.62 -9.75 14.83
N ASP A 226 3.34 -10.98 14.43
CA ASP A 226 1.99 -11.55 14.51
C ASP A 226 1.52 -11.68 15.97
N LEU A 227 2.45 -11.95 16.90
CA LEU A 227 2.23 -11.99 18.35
C LEU A 227 3.34 -11.23 19.07
N VAL A 228 2.98 -10.49 20.12
CA VAL A 228 3.93 -9.92 21.08
C VAL A 228 3.65 -10.57 22.44
N GLY A 229 4.46 -11.56 22.81
CA GLY A 229 4.11 -12.47 23.90
C GLY A 229 2.95 -13.38 23.50
N GLU A 230 1.87 -13.39 24.30
CA GLU A 230 0.65 -14.16 24.04
C GLU A 230 -0.52 -13.31 23.49
N GLN A 231 -0.32 -12.00 23.29
CA GLN A 231 -1.38 -11.09 22.89
C GLN A 231 -1.28 -10.72 21.41
N GLU A 232 -2.43 -10.71 20.74
CA GLU A 232 -2.57 -10.11 19.42
C GLU A 232 -2.36 -8.59 19.53
N THR A 233 -1.53 -8.04 18.65
CA THR A 233 -1.24 -6.59 18.67
C THR A 233 -2.41 -5.77 18.15
N PHE A 234 -3.22 -6.33 17.25
CA PHE A 234 -4.31 -5.64 16.60
C PHE A 234 -5.56 -6.51 16.52
N THR A 235 -6.73 -5.91 16.77
CA THR A 235 -8.02 -6.61 16.61
C THR A 235 -8.39 -6.80 15.13
N GLY A 236 -7.94 -5.88 14.28
CA GLY A 236 -8.18 -5.85 12.83
C GLY A 236 -7.85 -4.47 12.27
N PRO A 237 -6.58 -4.21 11.90
CA PRO A 237 -6.15 -2.92 11.37
C PRO A 237 -6.99 -2.49 10.16
N LEU A 238 -7.51 -1.27 10.16
CA LEU A 238 -8.30 -0.72 9.06
C LEU A 238 -7.76 0.61 8.55
N SER A 239 -7.30 1.48 9.45
CA SER A 239 -6.77 2.80 9.11
C SER A 239 -5.48 3.08 9.86
N CYS A 240 -4.59 3.87 9.28
CA CYS A 240 -3.38 4.32 9.94
C CYS A 240 -2.98 5.74 9.53
N ALA A 241 -2.26 6.42 10.42
CA ALA A 241 -1.71 7.75 10.16
C ALA A 241 -0.50 8.05 11.04
N VAL A 242 0.40 8.88 10.53
CA VAL A 242 1.47 9.50 11.32
C VAL A 242 0.95 10.83 11.89
N SER A 243 1.03 10.99 13.21
CA SER A 243 0.59 12.19 13.91
C SER A 243 1.52 13.39 13.63
N PRO A 244 1.07 14.64 13.90
CA PRO A 244 1.96 15.81 13.83
C PRO A 244 3.20 15.73 14.73
N ARG A 245 3.21 14.84 15.73
CA ARG A 245 4.35 14.55 16.61
C ARG A 245 5.26 13.43 16.09
N GLY A 246 4.94 12.83 14.93
CA GLY A 246 5.71 11.76 14.32
C GLY A 246 5.44 10.37 14.92
N GLU A 247 4.27 10.18 15.53
CA GLU A 247 3.85 8.91 16.12
C GLU A 247 2.92 8.16 15.16
N LEU A 248 3.08 6.85 15.00
CA LEU A 248 2.20 6.03 14.18
C LEU A 248 0.99 5.55 14.98
N TYR A 249 -0.21 5.86 14.49
CA TYR A 249 -1.48 5.39 15.05
C TYR A 249 -2.20 4.48 14.08
N VAL A 250 -2.90 3.48 14.61
CA VAL A 250 -3.68 2.50 13.85
C VAL A 250 -5.07 2.41 14.45
N GLY A 251 -6.08 2.69 13.64
CA GLY A 251 -7.48 2.40 13.94
C GLY A 251 -7.80 0.97 13.56
N CYS A 252 -8.25 0.19 14.53
CA CYS A 252 -8.61 -1.20 14.37
C CYS A 252 -10.10 -1.38 14.57
N ILE A 253 -10.69 -2.29 13.80
CA ILE A 253 -12.04 -2.78 14.03
C ILE A 253 -12.06 -4.30 13.95
N ARG A 254 -13.10 -4.89 14.53
CA ARG A 254 -13.65 -6.17 14.13
C ARG A 254 -15.14 -5.93 13.97
N ASP A 255 -15.71 -6.45 12.92
CA ASP A 255 -17.14 -6.29 12.66
C ASP A 255 -17.78 -7.60 12.24
N SER A 256 -19.11 -7.64 12.37
CA SER A 256 -19.90 -8.83 12.06
C SER A 256 -20.06 -9.09 10.57
N GLY A 257 -19.94 -8.05 9.72
CA GLY A 257 -20.11 -8.17 8.28
C GLY A 257 -18.87 -8.72 7.57
N TRP A 258 -17.70 -8.16 7.88
CA TRP A 258 -16.43 -8.56 7.29
C TRP A 258 -15.75 -9.65 8.11
N GLY A 259 -15.56 -9.42 9.41
CA GLY A 259 -14.81 -10.30 10.30
C GLY A 259 -15.62 -11.39 10.97
N GLY A 260 -16.95 -11.43 10.77
CA GLY A 260 -17.85 -12.41 11.37
C GLY A 260 -17.84 -12.41 12.90
N GLY A 261 -17.47 -11.29 13.54
CA GLY A 261 -17.28 -11.18 14.98
C GLY A 261 -18.13 -10.08 15.63
N ASN A 262 -17.89 -9.83 16.91
CA ASN A 262 -18.49 -8.69 17.60
C ASN A 262 -18.02 -7.38 16.97
N ASN A 263 -18.91 -6.38 16.95
CA ASN A 263 -18.58 -5.02 16.53
C ASN A 263 -17.78 -4.32 17.63
N ILE A 264 -16.46 -4.43 17.56
CA ILE A 264 -15.51 -3.84 18.51
C ILE A 264 -14.43 -3.07 17.76
N GLY A 265 -13.80 -2.11 18.43
CA GLY A 265 -12.71 -1.33 17.85
C GLY A 265 -11.67 -0.94 18.88
N SER A 266 -10.48 -0.64 18.40
CA SER A 266 -9.37 -0.16 19.23
C SER A 266 -8.54 0.88 18.48
N LEU A 267 -7.90 1.78 19.22
CA LEU A 267 -6.92 2.71 18.69
C LEU A 267 -5.56 2.35 19.29
N VAL A 268 -4.61 1.98 18.42
CA VAL A 268 -3.28 1.53 18.83
C VAL A 268 -2.25 2.57 18.45
N GLN A 269 -1.41 2.98 19.41
CA GLN A 269 -0.19 3.72 19.11
C GLN A 269 0.97 2.73 18.95
N VAL A 270 1.55 2.69 17.76
CA VAL A 270 2.75 1.86 17.50
C VAL A 270 3.98 2.61 18.01
N ARG A 271 4.60 2.05 19.05
CA ARG A 271 5.88 2.58 19.58
C ARG A 271 7.03 2.09 18.71
N TYR A 272 7.50 2.97 17.83
CA TYR A 272 8.63 2.70 16.95
C TYR A 272 9.93 3.29 17.51
N ASN A 273 10.99 2.49 17.55
CA ASN A 273 12.34 2.93 17.89
C ASN A 273 13.37 2.26 16.97
N ALA A 274 13.90 3.02 16.01
CA ALA A 274 14.91 2.52 15.07
C ALA A 274 16.14 1.90 15.77
N LYS A 275 16.53 2.43 16.94
CA LYS A 275 17.67 1.93 17.72
C LYS A 275 17.39 0.62 18.44
N GLN A 276 16.16 0.12 18.44
CA GLN A 276 15.77 -1.16 19.03
C GLN A 276 15.32 -2.19 17.98
N LEU A 277 15.40 -1.84 16.68
CA LEU A 277 15.09 -2.81 15.63
C LEU A 277 16.03 -4.01 15.71
N PRO A 278 15.49 -5.24 15.59
CA PRO A 278 16.30 -6.43 15.35
C PRO A 278 17.00 -6.32 13.99
N ALA A 279 17.97 -7.20 13.74
CA ALA A 279 18.44 -7.44 12.38
C ALA A 279 17.30 -7.99 11.52
N GLY A 280 17.25 -7.63 10.24
CA GLY A 280 16.16 -8.03 9.36
C GLY A 280 16.20 -7.22 8.07
N ILE A 281 15.34 -7.59 7.12
CA ILE A 281 15.27 -6.93 5.82
C ILE A 281 14.75 -5.50 6.00
N ALA A 282 15.59 -4.52 5.70
CA ALA A 282 15.20 -3.12 5.64
C ALA A 282 14.55 -2.76 4.31
N GLU A 283 15.19 -3.16 3.21
CA GLU A 283 14.70 -2.86 1.86
C GLU A 283 15.26 -3.87 0.86
N VAL A 284 14.46 -4.26 -0.12
CA VAL A 284 14.88 -4.99 -1.31
C VAL A 284 14.74 -4.06 -2.49
N ARG A 285 15.80 -3.95 -3.30
CA ARG A 285 15.85 -3.14 -4.52
C ARG A 285 16.27 -4.02 -5.68
N ALA A 286 15.62 -3.85 -6.83
CA ALA A 286 16.12 -4.43 -8.07
C ALA A 286 17.36 -3.68 -8.53
N THR A 287 18.25 -4.40 -9.20
CA THR A 287 19.40 -3.90 -9.94
C THR A 287 19.38 -4.51 -11.34
N GLY A 288 20.23 -4.05 -12.26
CA GLY A 288 20.33 -4.67 -13.59
C GLY A 288 20.80 -6.14 -13.57
N ALA A 289 21.45 -6.58 -12.48
CA ALA A 289 22.03 -7.93 -12.38
C ALA A 289 21.28 -8.86 -11.40
N GLY A 290 20.25 -8.37 -10.71
CA GLY A 290 19.60 -9.12 -9.63
C GLY A 290 18.97 -8.20 -8.59
N PHE A 291 19.19 -8.49 -7.31
CA PHE A 291 18.61 -7.73 -6.20
C PHE A 291 19.66 -7.33 -5.17
N GLU A 292 19.47 -6.16 -4.55
CA GLU A 292 20.17 -5.74 -3.35
C GLU A 292 19.20 -5.79 -2.17
N ILE A 293 19.63 -6.44 -1.08
CA ILE A 293 18.90 -6.49 0.19
C ILE A 293 19.69 -5.65 1.20
N LEU A 294 19.08 -4.58 1.68
CA LEU A 294 19.56 -3.76 2.79
C LEU A 294 19.02 -4.33 4.10
N PHE A 295 19.83 -4.30 5.16
CA PHE A 295 19.44 -4.76 6.49
C PHE A 295 19.31 -3.60 7.48
N THR A 296 18.49 -3.81 8.50
CA THR A 296 18.31 -2.85 9.61
C THR A 296 19.51 -2.79 10.55
N ARG A 297 20.35 -3.84 10.54
CA ARG A 297 21.55 -4.02 11.37
C ARG A 297 22.59 -4.85 10.63
N PRO A 298 23.88 -4.78 11.03
CA PRO A 298 24.89 -5.69 10.52
C PRO A 298 24.51 -7.15 10.76
N ILE A 299 24.67 -7.97 9.73
CA ILE A 299 24.41 -9.41 9.75
C ILE A 299 25.72 -10.22 9.81
N ASP A 300 25.61 -11.50 10.17
CA ASP A 300 26.72 -12.44 10.11
C ASP A 300 27.13 -12.70 8.66
N ARG A 301 28.30 -12.17 8.28
CA ARG A 301 28.80 -12.24 6.91
C ARG A 301 29.04 -13.67 6.40
N LYS A 302 29.42 -14.61 7.27
CA LYS A 302 29.64 -16.01 6.87
C LYS A 302 28.32 -16.69 6.55
N ARG A 303 27.30 -16.47 7.39
CA ARG A 303 25.93 -16.97 7.13
C ARG A 303 25.34 -16.28 5.90
N ALA A 304 25.58 -14.98 5.75
CA ALA A 304 25.10 -14.20 4.62
C ALA A 304 25.66 -14.68 3.27
N ALA A 305 26.89 -15.20 3.23
CA ALA A 305 27.52 -15.69 2.01
C ALA A 305 27.03 -17.09 1.59
N ASP A 306 26.30 -17.80 2.46
CA ASP A 306 25.82 -19.15 2.19
C ASP A 306 24.45 -19.12 1.49
N LEU A 307 24.42 -19.65 0.26
CA LEU A 307 23.23 -19.74 -0.60
C LEU A 307 22.07 -20.49 0.06
N GLU A 308 22.35 -21.46 0.92
CA GLU A 308 21.32 -22.26 1.61
C GLU A 308 20.52 -21.44 2.63
N ASN A 309 20.93 -20.20 2.92
CA ASN A 309 20.19 -19.26 3.74
C ASN A 309 19.17 -18.42 2.95
N TYR A 310 19.05 -18.61 1.64
CA TYR A 310 18.15 -17.87 0.77
C TYR A 310 17.24 -18.81 -0.02
N ALA A 311 15.93 -18.67 0.17
CA ALA A 311 14.93 -19.25 -0.72
C ALA A 311 14.31 -18.11 -1.54
N LEU A 312 14.47 -18.19 -2.87
CA LEU A 312 13.94 -17.22 -3.80
C LEU A 312 13.04 -17.91 -4.82
N ILE A 313 11.81 -17.40 -4.97
CA ILE A 313 10.83 -17.88 -5.94
C ILE A 313 10.35 -16.67 -6.74
N SER A 314 10.07 -16.85 -8.02
CA SER A 314 9.30 -15.84 -8.75
C SER A 314 8.09 -16.43 -9.45
N TYR A 315 7.03 -15.65 -9.55
CA TYR A 315 5.75 -16.04 -10.15
C TYR A 315 4.97 -14.81 -10.63
N THR A 316 3.97 -15.03 -11.47
CA THR A 316 3.06 -13.98 -11.92
C THR A 316 1.62 -14.47 -11.86
N ARG A 317 0.65 -13.59 -12.08
CA ARG A 317 -0.77 -13.95 -12.20
C ARG A 317 -1.41 -13.11 -13.29
N VAL A 318 -2.51 -13.62 -13.83
CA VAL A 318 -3.25 -12.98 -14.93
C VAL A 318 -4.55 -12.40 -14.39
N SER A 319 -4.89 -11.20 -14.84
CA SER A 319 -6.20 -10.57 -14.59
C SER A 319 -7.29 -11.35 -15.32
N THR A 320 -8.29 -11.84 -14.59
CA THR A 320 -9.45 -12.54 -15.17
C THR A 320 -10.75 -12.12 -14.50
N PRO A 321 -11.91 -12.28 -15.13
CA PRO A 321 -13.20 -12.02 -14.47
C PRO A 321 -13.48 -12.92 -13.25
N ALA A 322 -12.78 -14.05 -13.11
CA ALA A 322 -12.95 -14.95 -11.99
C ALA A 322 -12.42 -14.31 -10.70
N TYR A 323 -13.02 -14.67 -9.56
CA TYR A 323 -12.49 -14.24 -8.27
C TYR A 323 -11.23 -15.04 -7.96
N GLY A 324 -10.10 -14.37 -7.79
CA GLY A 324 -8.86 -15.08 -7.49
C GLY A 324 -8.04 -15.40 -8.74
N GLY A 325 -6.91 -16.05 -8.48
CA GLY A 325 -6.04 -16.59 -9.51
C GLY A 325 -4.94 -17.41 -8.86
N THR A 326 -4.54 -18.50 -9.50
CA THR A 326 -3.39 -19.29 -9.08
C THR A 326 -2.10 -18.64 -9.59
N ASP A 327 -1.00 -18.88 -8.87
CA ASP A 327 0.33 -18.51 -9.34
C ASP A 327 0.62 -19.21 -10.66
N GLN A 328 1.15 -18.45 -11.61
CA GLN A 328 1.55 -18.90 -12.93
C GLN A 328 3.07 -18.81 -13.07
N GLN A 329 3.62 -19.71 -13.88
CA GLN A 329 5.05 -19.70 -14.25
C GLN A 329 5.99 -19.64 -13.04
N ARG A 330 5.60 -20.28 -11.94
CA ARG A 330 6.37 -20.33 -10.70
C ARG A 330 7.73 -20.97 -10.95
N ARG A 331 8.81 -20.30 -10.53
CA ARG A 331 10.20 -20.75 -10.72
C ARG A 331 11.00 -20.55 -9.45
N VAL A 332 11.80 -21.54 -9.07
CA VAL A 332 12.83 -21.37 -8.04
C VAL A 332 13.99 -20.61 -8.67
N GLU A 333 14.32 -19.47 -8.10
CA GLU A 333 15.44 -18.64 -8.52
C GLU A 333 16.66 -19.00 -7.69
N LYS A 334 17.77 -19.34 -8.34
CA LYS A 334 19.04 -19.62 -7.66
C LYS A 334 20.00 -18.47 -7.93
N PRO A 335 20.41 -17.70 -6.92
CA PRO A 335 21.49 -16.73 -7.08
C PRO A 335 22.75 -17.43 -7.60
N VAL A 336 23.39 -16.83 -8.60
CA VAL A 336 24.69 -17.33 -9.11
C VAL A 336 25.84 -16.90 -8.23
N GLU A 337 25.65 -15.79 -7.52
CA GLU A 337 26.63 -15.20 -6.63
C GLU A 337 25.91 -14.39 -5.56
N ILE A 338 26.49 -14.39 -4.35
CA ILE A 338 26.11 -13.50 -3.26
C ILE A 338 27.32 -12.64 -2.92
N VAL A 339 27.17 -11.32 -3.04
CA VAL A 339 28.19 -10.36 -2.62
C VAL A 339 27.73 -9.72 -1.32
N VAL A 340 28.42 -10.04 -0.22
CA VAL A 340 28.13 -9.48 1.10
C VAL A 340 28.97 -8.21 1.29
N ALA A 341 28.34 -7.10 1.65
CA ALA A 341 29.05 -5.86 1.94
C ALA A 341 29.96 -6.00 3.18
N ASP A 342 31.06 -5.25 3.21
CA ASP A 342 32.05 -5.35 4.28
C ASP A 342 31.52 -4.98 5.66
N ASP A 343 30.60 -4.02 5.71
CA ASP A 343 29.90 -3.57 6.91
C ASP A 343 28.77 -4.52 7.36
N GLY A 344 28.47 -5.55 6.56
CA GLY A 344 27.37 -6.48 6.81
C GLY A 344 25.99 -5.82 6.73
N MET A 345 25.84 -4.65 6.13
CA MET A 345 24.56 -3.94 6.03
C MET A 345 23.78 -4.25 4.76
N SER A 346 24.39 -4.97 3.81
CA SER A 346 23.72 -5.38 2.59
C SER A 346 24.27 -6.66 1.97
N VAL A 347 23.43 -7.31 1.16
CA VAL A 347 23.84 -8.38 0.24
C VAL A 347 23.30 -8.10 -1.16
N LYS A 348 24.11 -8.38 -2.17
CA LYS A 348 23.68 -8.41 -3.57
C LYS A 348 23.51 -9.87 -4.01
N LEU A 349 22.32 -10.21 -4.47
CA LEU A 349 21.97 -11.50 -5.03
C LEU A 349 21.97 -11.37 -6.56
N LEU A 350 23.00 -11.90 -7.21
CA LEU A 350 23.07 -11.88 -8.67
C LEU A 350 22.26 -13.04 -9.23
N LEU A 351 21.45 -12.76 -10.25
CA LEU A 351 20.61 -13.75 -10.93
C LEU A 351 21.00 -13.83 -12.40
N ARG A 352 20.95 -15.03 -12.98
CA ARG A 352 21.20 -15.22 -14.43
C ARG A 352 20.25 -14.38 -15.28
N GLN A 353 19.01 -14.26 -14.82
CA GLN A 353 17.95 -13.60 -15.56
C GLN A 353 16.88 -13.07 -14.60
N LEU A 354 16.51 -11.82 -14.80
CA LEU A 354 15.33 -11.21 -14.20
C LEU A 354 14.11 -11.33 -15.13
N ARG A 355 12.90 -11.41 -14.55
CA ARG A 355 11.63 -11.57 -15.26
C ARG A 355 10.72 -10.39 -14.94
N GLU A 356 10.63 -9.44 -15.86
CA GLU A 356 9.67 -8.34 -15.75
C GLU A 356 8.23 -8.86 -15.73
N GLY A 357 7.36 -8.22 -14.95
CA GLY A 357 5.99 -8.65 -14.73
C GLY A 357 5.82 -9.74 -13.67
N PHE A 358 6.86 -10.05 -12.90
CA PHE A 358 6.83 -11.08 -11.85
C PHE A 358 7.00 -10.49 -10.45
N VAL A 359 6.42 -11.19 -9.48
CA VAL A 359 6.72 -11.05 -8.06
C VAL A 359 7.85 -12.00 -7.71
N TYR A 360 8.83 -11.50 -6.97
CA TYR A 360 9.94 -12.25 -6.38
C TYR A 360 9.72 -12.36 -4.88
N GLU A 361 9.53 -13.58 -4.39
CA GLU A 361 9.38 -13.93 -2.99
C GLU A 361 10.73 -14.35 -2.41
N PHE A 362 11.21 -13.59 -1.43
CA PHE A 362 12.42 -13.84 -0.68
C PHE A 362 12.04 -14.40 0.69
N ARG A 363 12.67 -15.51 1.09
CA ARG A 363 12.69 -15.98 2.46
C ARG A 363 14.12 -16.25 2.88
N LEU A 364 14.56 -15.55 3.91
CA LEU A 364 15.91 -15.68 4.46
C LEU A 364 15.84 -16.49 5.75
N LYS A 365 16.82 -17.38 5.95
CA LYS A 365 17.10 -17.91 7.29
C LYS A 365 17.62 -16.76 8.16
N ASN A 366 17.60 -16.93 9.48
CA ASN A 366 18.10 -15.90 10.40
C ASN A 366 19.58 -15.58 10.08
N LEU A 367 19.90 -14.34 9.71
CA LEU A 367 21.27 -13.90 9.41
C LEU A 367 21.87 -13.04 10.54
N ALA A 368 21.19 -12.88 11.66
CA ALA A 368 21.69 -12.04 12.76
C ALA A 368 23.04 -12.55 13.30
N MET A 369 23.86 -11.62 13.80
CA MET A 369 25.16 -11.88 14.46
C MET A 369 25.06 -12.78 15.70
N SER A 370 23.86 -12.96 16.24
CA SER A 370 23.56 -13.81 17.39
C SER A 370 22.24 -14.54 17.17
N LYS A 371 21.80 -15.39 18.12
CA LYS A 371 20.48 -16.05 18.07
C LYS A 371 19.29 -15.09 18.35
N GLN A 372 19.50 -13.79 18.26
CA GLN A 372 18.44 -12.79 18.37
C GLN A 372 17.41 -12.92 17.23
N LEU A 373 16.24 -12.33 17.45
CA LEU A 373 15.18 -12.23 16.45
C LEU A 373 15.74 -11.65 15.14
N PHE A 374 15.33 -12.24 14.02
CA PHE A 374 15.59 -11.72 12.68
C PHE A 374 14.25 -11.40 12.02
N HIS A 375 13.92 -10.12 11.91
CA HIS A 375 12.61 -9.68 11.40
C HIS A 375 12.70 -8.30 10.74
N PRO A 376 12.11 -8.13 9.54
CA PRO A 376 11.47 -9.16 8.71
C PRO A 376 12.47 -10.14 8.11
N ALA A 377 12.06 -11.40 7.95
CA ALA A 377 12.84 -12.46 7.31
C ALA A 377 12.35 -12.80 5.89
N GLU A 378 11.27 -12.14 5.44
CA GLU A 378 10.68 -12.33 4.13
C GLU A 378 10.35 -10.98 3.47
N ALA A 379 10.30 -10.99 2.14
CA ALA A 379 9.95 -9.85 1.30
C ALA A 379 9.33 -10.33 -0.01
N TYR A 380 8.47 -9.50 -0.61
CA TYR A 380 7.87 -9.78 -1.91
C TYR A 380 8.06 -8.57 -2.82
N TYR A 381 8.95 -8.69 -3.80
CA TYR A 381 9.31 -7.61 -4.71
C TYR A 381 8.59 -7.74 -6.05
N THR A 382 7.90 -6.69 -6.47
CA THR A 382 7.26 -6.60 -7.78
C THR A 382 8.24 -5.99 -8.78
N LEU A 383 8.66 -6.78 -9.78
CA LEU A 383 9.55 -6.31 -10.84
C LEU A 383 8.73 -5.91 -12.06
N ARG A 384 8.67 -4.63 -12.39
CA ARG A 384 7.97 -4.10 -13.57
C ARG A 384 8.94 -3.74 -14.69
N THR A 385 10.05 -3.15 -14.32
CA THR A 385 11.13 -2.73 -15.21
C THR A 385 12.45 -3.10 -14.57
N ILE A 386 13.32 -3.78 -15.32
CA ILE A 386 14.69 -4.06 -14.91
C ILE A 386 15.44 -2.72 -14.92
N PRO A 387 16.06 -2.31 -13.80
CA PRO A 387 16.89 -1.11 -13.81
C PRO A 387 18.02 -1.26 -14.80
N ASP A 388 18.29 -0.20 -15.56
CA ASP A 388 19.51 -0.13 -16.37
C ASP A 388 20.70 -0.43 -15.44
N GLY A 389 21.43 -1.50 -15.75
CA GLY A 389 22.69 -1.75 -15.06
C GLY A 389 23.55 -0.50 -15.22
N ALA A 390 24.36 -0.16 -14.20
CA ALA A 390 25.51 0.66 -14.48
C ALA A 390 26.25 -0.06 -15.63
N LYS A 391 26.11 0.46 -16.86
CA LYS A 391 27.00 0.09 -17.96
C LYS A 391 28.37 0.38 -17.38
N SER A 392 29.16 -0.67 -17.16
CA SER A 392 30.59 -0.49 -16.95
C SER A 392 31.05 0.39 -18.11
N ALA A 393 31.48 1.61 -17.80
CA ALA A 393 32.25 2.40 -18.74
C ALA A 393 33.55 1.62 -18.94
N SER A 394 33.57 0.82 -19.99
CA SER A 394 34.77 0.19 -20.54
C SER A 394 34.79 0.58 -22.02
N GLU A 395 35.44 1.71 -22.29
CA GLU A 395 36.28 1.86 -23.48
C GLU A 395 37.71 1.52 -23.10
#